data_AF-A0A953BFV9-F1
#
_entry.id   AF-A0A953BFV9-F1
#
_cell.length_a   1.000
_cell.length_b   1.000
_cell.length_c   1.000
_cell.angle_alpha   90.00
_cell.angle_beta   90.00
_cell.angle_gamma   90.00
#
_symmetry.space_group_name_H-M   'P 1'
#
loop_
_entity.id
_entity.type
_entity.pdbx_description
1 polymer ?
#
loop_
_entity_poly.entity_id
_entity_poly.type
_entity_poly.pdbx_seq_one_letter_code
_entity_poly.pdbx_strand_id
1 'polypeptide(L)'
;MIAGMALWLSACGFVVAQDGGEPLTEKPATETPAAPKSQPLEEPPPSTPATDAKSGPHEVVVTLRDGQRYAGELVSRDESGIVLRIAGIETRLRSSQIERVQVVPSAYERYRQMREAIEPTDVESLLRLAQWLRTKAMWDEGLDEVERALAVQPDHPQALELKVILESQRELARRAGQGTRPPPSKASDSGKKIDNFPLLSERDINVIKVYEVDLSDPPRMFVDRETIKAFIAAYENDPLMPRTKEGREALYGWSPARLLDLMFRMQAREFYERVRVIDSPRSMKLFRDRVHGAWLINACATTRCHGGSEAGRLMLATDKKGSDATVYTNFLILDRYRLRDGRPLINYEEPAKSVLLQMALARERSSVKHPEVPGMQGNSDLFRPAFRQESDTRFQDAVEWIKSMYRPRPEYPVVYTPPGPEAVPVDPKAPPVPR
;
A
#
# COMPACT_ATOMS: atom_id res chain seq x y z
N MET A 1 1.70 -25.59 64.95
CA MET A 1 2.76 -26.37 64.26
C MET A 1 3.11 -25.55 63.02
N ILE A 2 4.17 -24.73 63.02
CA ILE A 2 5.61 -25.09 62.92
C ILE A 2 5.81 -25.88 61.62
N ALA A 3 6.67 -25.60 60.65
CA ALA A 3 7.75 -24.63 60.33
C ALA A 3 7.97 -24.85 58.80
N GLY A 4 8.67 -24.06 57.97
CA GLY A 4 9.79 -23.16 58.16
C GLY A 4 10.90 -23.54 57.17
N MET A 5 11.63 -22.50 56.72
CA MET A 5 12.98 -22.50 56.12
C MET A 5 13.16 -23.00 54.67
N ALA A 6 14.06 -22.42 53.86
CA ALA A 6 14.82 -21.17 53.89
C ALA A 6 15.61 -21.05 52.56
N LEU A 7 15.75 -19.81 52.08
CA LEU A 7 16.88 -19.13 51.42
C LEU A 7 17.89 -19.89 50.54
N TRP A 8 18.33 -19.23 49.46
CA TRP A 8 19.71 -18.71 49.35
C TRP A 8 19.77 -17.43 48.48
N LEU A 9 20.63 -16.50 48.92
CA LEU A 9 20.87 -15.16 48.38
C LEU A 9 21.81 -15.17 47.16
N SER A 10 21.80 -14.10 46.35
CA SER A 10 23.02 -13.33 46.14
C SER A 10 22.72 -11.89 45.67
N ALA A 11 23.37 -10.94 46.32
CA ALA A 11 23.32 -9.50 46.09
C ALA A 11 24.73 -9.00 45.78
N CYS A 12 24.85 -7.99 44.91
CA CYS A 12 25.97 -7.05 44.93
C CYS A 12 25.46 -5.69 44.47
N GLY A 13 25.59 -4.70 45.36
CA GLY A 13 25.23 -3.30 45.14
C GLY A 13 26.36 -2.49 44.53
N PHE A 14 26.03 -1.27 44.13
CA PHE A 14 26.99 -0.21 43.83
C PHE A 14 26.64 1.03 44.66
N VAL A 15 27.66 1.55 45.34
CA VAL A 15 27.67 2.71 46.23
C VAL A 15 28.16 3.94 45.46
N VAL A 16 27.58 5.09 45.81
CA VAL A 16 27.91 6.46 45.37
C VAL A 16 29.07 7.03 46.22
N ALA A 17 29.96 7.83 45.61
CA ALA A 17 30.68 8.90 46.31
C ALA A 17 31.13 10.03 45.35
N GLN A 18 31.01 11.27 45.83
CA GLN A 18 31.34 12.57 45.23
C GLN A 18 32.78 13.03 45.54
N ASP A 19 33.10 14.22 44.99
CA ASP A 19 34.23 15.16 45.15
C ASP A 19 35.30 15.07 44.06
N GLY A 20 35.79 16.13 43.42
CA GLY A 20 35.75 17.57 43.69
C GLY A 20 37.14 18.15 43.33
N GLY A 21 37.24 19.23 42.53
CA GLY A 21 38.50 19.97 42.34
C GLY A 21 38.86 20.40 40.90
N GLU A 22 38.67 21.69 40.62
CA GLU A 22 39.21 22.53 39.53
C GLU A 22 40.69 22.96 39.82
N PRO A 23 41.42 23.83 39.05
CA PRO A 23 41.24 24.40 37.69
C PRO A 23 42.58 24.57 36.86
N LEU A 24 42.49 25.34 35.74
CA LEU A 24 43.56 26.09 34.98
C LEU A 24 44.28 25.33 33.85
N THR A 25 44.29 25.79 32.59
CA THR A 25 45.01 26.99 32.09
C THR A 25 44.70 27.31 30.61
N GLU A 26 44.93 28.57 30.23
CA GLU A 26 44.64 29.28 28.97
C GLU A 26 45.56 29.02 27.75
N LYS A 27 44.99 29.27 26.54
CA LYS A 27 45.52 29.99 25.33
C LYS A 27 46.62 29.35 24.44
N PRO A 28 46.89 29.87 23.20
CA PRO A 28 46.07 30.66 22.26
C PRO A 28 46.15 30.17 20.78
N ALA A 29 45.54 30.97 19.89
CA ALA A 29 45.38 30.85 18.43
C ALA A 29 46.64 31.08 17.57
N THR A 30 46.59 30.58 16.32
CA THR A 30 47.37 31.02 15.15
C THR A 30 46.51 30.77 13.89
N GLU A 31 45.97 31.82 13.27
CA GLU A 31 46.55 32.61 12.17
C GLU A 31 46.49 31.94 10.78
N THR A 32 45.52 32.43 10.02
CA THR A 32 45.33 32.35 8.57
C THR A 32 46.49 33.03 7.81
N PRO A 33 46.96 32.47 6.68
CA PRO A 33 47.65 33.23 5.65
C PRO A 33 46.78 33.50 4.42
N ALA A 34 47.07 34.64 3.81
CA ALA A 34 46.32 35.36 2.82
C ALA A 34 46.29 34.75 1.40
N ALA A 35 45.27 35.17 0.66
CA ALA A 35 45.07 34.99 -0.76
C ALA A 35 46.06 35.79 -1.64
N PRO A 36 46.31 35.35 -2.89
CA PRO A 36 46.73 36.22 -3.97
C PRO A 36 45.56 36.59 -4.90
N LYS A 37 45.58 37.82 -5.41
CA LYS A 37 44.59 38.41 -6.31
C LYS A 37 44.92 38.18 -7.78
N SER A 38 43.85 37.84 -8.53
CA SER A 38 43.44 38.28 -9.88
C SER A 38 44.28 37.95 -11.11
N GLN A 39 43.63 37.28 -12.08
CA GLN A 39 43.38 37.81 -13.43
C GLN A 39 42.03 37.27 -13.99
N PRO A 40 41.36 38.00 -14.90
CA PRO A 40 40.00 37.73 -15.35
C PRO A 40 40.00 36.72 -16.50
N LEU A 41 39.32 35.59 -16.32
CA LEU A 41 39.00 34.67 -17.42
C LEU A 41 37.61 35.03 -17.95
N GLU A 42 37.54 35.33 -19.25
CA GLU A 42 36.31 35.45 -20.02
C GLU A 42 35.37 34.28 -19.72
N GLU A 43 34.10 34.60 -19.42
CA GLU A 43 33.04 33.60 -19.39
C GLU A 43 32.89 32.97 -20.78
N PRO A 44 33.14 31.66 -20.95
CA PRO A 44 32.62 30.98 -22.12
C PRO A 44 31.08 31.01 -22.05
N PRO A 45 30.37 31.12 -23.19
CA PRO A 45 28.92 31.03 -23.20
C PRO A 45 28.48 29.72 -22.54
N PRO A 46 27.29 29.64 -21.93
CA PRO A 46 26.86 28.46 -21.18
C PRO A 46 26.89 27.24 -22.10
N SER A 47 27.96 26.46 -21.99
CA SER A 47 28.08 25.16 -22.61
C SER A 47 27.07 24.27 -21.90
N THR A 48 25.98 23.96 -22.59
CA THR A 48 25.07 22.86 -22.26
C THR A 48 25.90 21.65 -21.82
N PRO A 49 25.69 21.10 -20.62
CA PRO A 49 26.42 19.91 -20.19
C PRO A 49 26.16 18.81 -21.21
N ALA A 50 27.23 18.24 -21.76
CA ALA A 50 27.15 17.02 -22.53
C ALA A 50 26.49 15.95 -21.65
N THR A 51 25.34 15.46 -22.09
CA THR A 51 24.51 14.52 -21.35
C THR A 51 25.25 13.19 -21.22
N ASP A 52 25.85 12.93 -20.07
CA ASP A 52 26.29 11.59 -19.68
C ASP A 52 25.07 10.66 -19.77
N ALA A 53 25.09 9.68 -20.68
CA ALA A 53 23.96 8.80 -20.97
C ALA A 53 23.50 7.91 -19.80
N LYS A 54 24.19 7.98 -18.65
CA LYS A 54 23.84 7.30 -17.38
C LYS A 54 23.24 8.23 -16.33
N SER A 55 23.28 9.55 -16.54
CA SER A 55 22.54 10.51 -15.74
C SER A 55 21.07 10.41 -16.14
N GLY A 56 20.36 9.49 -15.49
CA GLY A 56 18.92 9.32 -15.66
C GLY A 56 18.17 10.64 -15.42
N PRO A 57 16.88 10.70 -15.78
CA PRO A 57 16.11 11.94 -15.76
C PRO A 57 16.20 12.67 -14.41
N HIS A 58 16.41 13.99 -14.45
CA HIS A 58 16.51 14.81 -13.26
C HIS A 58 15.17 14.86 -12.53
N GLU A 59 15.16 14.36 -11.30
CA GLU A 59 14.03 14.48 -10.39
C GLU A 59 14.00 15.90 -9.84
N VAL A 60 12.87 16.58 -9.88
CA VAL A 60 12.73 17.93 -9.35
C VAL A 60 11.60 17.98 -8.33
N VAL A 61 11.82 18.75 -7.27
CA VAL A 61 10.82 19.08 -6.27
C VAL A 61 10.35 20.50 -6.53
N VAL A 62 9.09 20.64 -6.92
CA VAL A 62 8.43 21.92 -7.16
C VAL A 62 7.55 22.25 -5.96
N THR A 63 7.84 23.36 -5.29
CA THR A 63 6.97 23.97 -4.29
C THR A 63 6.08 25.00 -4.97
N LEU A 64 4.77 24.87 -4.81
CA LEU A 64 3.77 25.83 -5.26
C LEU A 64 3.55 26.92 -4.22
N ARG A 65 3.02 28.07 -4.66
CA ARG A 65 2.74 29.24 -3.81
C ARG A 65 1.66 29.00 -2.74
N ASP A 66 0.89 27.93 -2.88
CA ASP A 66 -0.08 27.48 -1.87
C ASP A 66 0.55 26.54 -0.81
N GLY A 67 1.86 26.31 -0.90
CA GLY A 67 2.63 25.45 0.00
C GLY A 67 2.68 23.97 -0.42
N GLN A 68 1.98 23.56 -1.47
CA GLN A 68 2.04 22.18 -1.96
C GLN A 68 3.40 21.86 -2.58
N ARG A 69 3.88 20.62 -2.42
CA ARG A 69 5.17 20.17 -2.98
C ARG A 69 4.95 18.95 -3.86
N TYR A 70 5.48 19.00 -5.07
CA TYR A 70 5.41 17.94 -6.08
C TYR A 70 6.82 17.45 -6.39
N ALA A 71 7.06 16.14 -6.30
CA ALA A 71 8.33 15.51 -6.69
C ALA A 71 8.09 14.63 -7.93
N GLY A 72 8.90 14.80 -8.97
CA GLY A 72 8.79 14.00 -10.19
C GLY A 72 9.91 14.26 -11.18
N GLU A 73 9.95 13.47 -12.25
CA GLU A 73 10.90 13.63 -13.35
C GLU A 73 10.60 14.91 -14.15
N LEU A 74 11.59 15.76 -14.39
CA LEU A 74 11.41 16.94 -15.22
C LEU A 74 11.32 16.55 -16.70
N VAL A 75 10.14 16.71 -17.29
CA VAL A 75 9.90 16.40 -18.72
C VAL A 75 10.21 17.60 -19.60
N SER A 76 9.77 18.80 -19.20
CA SER A 76 10.09 20.05 -19.89
C SER A 76 9.91 21.26 -18.97
N ARG A 77 10.60 22.36 -19.31
CA ARG A 77 10.51 23.65 -18.63
C ARG A 77 10.57 24.76 -19.67
N ASP A 78 9.60 25.66 -19.62
CA ASP A 78 9.54 26.86 -20.46
C ASP A 78 9.08 28.08 -19.63
N GLU A 79 8.88 29.22 -20.27
CA GLU A 79 8.43 30.46 -19.62
C GLU A 79 6.99 30.36 -19.07
N SER A 80 6.18 29.48 -19.66
CA SER A 80 4.78 29.24 -19.26
C SER A 80 4.65 28.32 -18.04
N GLY A 81 5.67 27.52 -17.73
CA GLY A 81 5.67 26.62 -16.60
C GLY A 81 6.59 25.41 -16.73
N ILE A 82 6.29 24.38 -15.95
CA ILE A 82 7.07 23.15 -15.87
C ILE A 82 6.15 21.95 -16.05
N VAL A 83 6.59 20.96 -16.83
CA VAL A 83 5.92 19.65 -16.93
C VAL A 83 6.72 18.62 -16.16
N LEU A 84 6.08 18.03 -15.16
CA LEU A 84 6.65 16.96 -14.33
C LEU A 84 6.00 15.63 -14.65
N ARG A 85 6.78 14.56 -14.77
CA ARG A 85 6.25 13.19 -14.75
C ARG A 85 6.24 12.68 -13.32
N ILE A 86 5.06 12.67 -12.72
CA ILE A 86 4.83 12.20 -11.35
C ILE A 86 4.10 10.87 -11.45
N ALA A 87 4.74 9.78 -11.00
CA ALA A 87 4.19 8.43 -11.11
C ALA A 87 3.70 8.05 -12.54
N GLY A 88 4.41 8.52 -13.57
CA GLY A 88 4.09 8.25 -14.99
C GLY A 88 3.08 9.22 -15.63
N ILE A 89 2.56 10.20 -14.89
CA ILE A 89 1.60 11.20 -15.39
C ILE A 89 2.32 12.53 -15.63
N GLU A 90 2.21 13.08 -16.83
CA GLU A 90 2.71 14.41 -17.16
C GLU A 90 1.79 15.50 -16.59
N THR A 91 2.29 16.18 -15.57
CA THR A 91 1.60 17.22 -14.81
C THR A 91 2.19 18.56 -15.19
N ARG A 92 1.40 19.42 -15.85
CA ARG A 92 1.82 20.78 -16.21
C ARG A 92 1.49 21.76 -15.08
N LEU A 93 2.51 22.32 -14.46
CA LEU A 93 2.44 23.35 -13.44
C LEU A 93 2.72 24.70 -14.08
N ARG A 94 1.80 25.66 -13.99
CA ARG A 94 1.99 27.00 -14.57
C ARG A 94 3.00 27.78 -13.74
N SER A 95 3.83 28.59 -14.39
CA SER A 95 4.84 29.43 -13.73
C SER A 95 4.24 30.34 -12.65
N SER A 96 3.00 30.81 -12.85
CA SER A 96 2.26 31.62 -11.87
C SER A 96 1.96 30.91 -10.55
N GLN A 97 1.92 29.58 -10.55
CA GLN A 97 1.62 28.76 -9.37
C GLN A 97 2.89 28.32 -8.63
N ILE A 98 4.05 28.44 -9.27
CA ILE A 98 5.33 27.92 -8.76
C ILE A 98 5.99 28.98 -7.89
N GLU A 99 6.38 28.57 -6.68
CA GLU A 99 7.16 29.39 -5.75
C GLU A 99 8.65 29.05 -5.86
N ARG A 100 8.99 27.75 -5.86
CA ARG A 100 10.37 27.27 -5.88
C ARG A 100 10.50 25.96 -6.62
N VAL A 101 11.60 25.80 -7.36
CA VAL A 101 11.95 24.54 -8.04
C VAL A 101 13.32 24.13 -7.55
N GLN A 102 13.44 22.91 -7.04
CA GLN A 102 14.69 22.33 -6.58
C GLN A 102 15.02 21.09 -7.40
N VAL A 103 16.15 21.11 -8.09
CA VAL A 103 16.65 19.93 -8.81
C VAL A 103 17.29 18.99 -7.80
N VAL A 104 16.81 17.75 -7.76
CA VAL A 104 17.36 16.68 -6.94
C VAL A 104 18.27 15.83 -7.83
N PRO A 105 19.49 15.49 -7.38
CA PRO A 105 20.36 14.61 -8.15
C PRO A 105 19.69 13.26 -8.41
N SER A 106 19.90 12.73 -9.61
CA SER A 106 19.36 11.44 -10.04
C SER A 106 19.81 10.30 -9.12
N ALA A 107 19.13 9.15 -9.19
CA ALA A 107 19.55 7.96 -8.42
C ALA A 107 21.01 7.56 -8.73
N TYR A 108 21.44 7.69 -9.99
CA TYR A 108 22.81 7.40 -10.40
C TYR A 108 23.82 8.42 -9.89
N GLU A 109 23.50 9.71 -9.90
CA GLU A 109 24.38 10.75 -9.34
C GLU A 109 24.54 10.60 -7.82
N ARG A 110 23.45 10.29 -7.11
CA ARG A 110 23.49 9.99 -5.67
C ARG A 110 24.31 8.73 -5.38
N TYR A 111 24.18 7.69 -6.22
CA TYR A 111 25.02 6.50 -6.15
C TYR A 111 26.50 6.86 -6.25
N ARG A 112 26.88 7.65 -7.26
CA ARG A 112 28.28 8.08 -7.45
C ARG A 112 28.81 8.85 -6.24
N GLN A 113 28.04 9.83 -5.74
CA GLN A 113 28.42 10.61 -4.56
C GLN A 113 28.60 9.73 -3.31
N MET A 114 27.68 8.80 -3.06
CA MET A 114 27.81 7.87 -1.95
C MET A 114 28.98 6.91 -2.14
N ARG A 115 29.24 6.45 -3.36
CA ARG A 115 30.35 5.55 -3.66
C ARG A 115 31.72 6.21 -3.49
N GLU A 116 31.84 7.48 -3.88
CA GLU A 116 33.06 8.29 -3.71
C GLU A 116 33.39 8.52 -2.23
N ALA A 117 32.39 8.51 -1.35
CA ALA A 117 32.56 8.63 0.09
C ALA A 117 32.87 7.30 0.81
N ILE A 118 32.87 6.16 0.10
CA ILE A 118 33.06 4.83 0.68
C ILE A 118 34.44 4.28 0.30
N GLU A 119 35.21 3.90 1.31
CA GLU A 119 36.52 3.26 1.11
C GLU A 119 36.38 1.90 0.41
N PRO A 120 37.29 1.54 -0.53
CA PRO A 120 37.19 0.28 -1.28
C PRO A 120 37.22 -0.99 -0.43
N THR A 121 37.74 -0.92 0.80
CA THR A 121 37.85 -2.05 1.73
C THR A 121 36.73 -2.09 2.78
N ASP A 122 35.85 -1.09 2.83
CA ASP A 122 34.75 -1.03 3.78
C ASP A 122 33.56 -1.88 3.31
N VAL A 123 33.63 -3.18 3.61
CA VAL A 123 32.62 -4.19 3.26
C VAL A 123 31.22 -3.79 3.74
N GLU A 124 31.08 -3.27 4.96
CA GLU A 124 29.78 -2.91 5.53
C GLU A 124 29.13 -1.74 4.80
N SER A 125 29.90 -0.69 4.49
CA SER A 125 29.39 0.46 3.74
C SER A 125 29.04 0.10 2.30
N LEU A 126 29.82 -0.77 1.65
CA LEU A 126 29.50 -1.31 0.32
C LEU A 126 28.19 -2.11 0.32
N LEU A 127 27.94 -2.93 1.34
CA LEU A 127 26.69 -3.69 1.46
C LEU A 127 25.48 -2.79 1.73
N ARG A 128 25.63 -1.72 2.53
CA ARG A 128 24.57 -0.71 2.71
C ARG A 128 24.27 0.02 1.41
N LEU A 129 25.30 0.35 0.62
CA LEU A 129 25.12 0.96 -0.69
C LEU A 129 24.38 0.02 -1.65
N ALA A 130 24.75 -1.26 -1.69
CA ALA A 130 24.05 -2.27 -2.49
C ALA A 130 22.58 -2.46 -2.08
N GLN A 131 22.28 -2.42 -0.77
CA GLN A 131 20.90 -2.45 -0.29
C GLN A 131 20.12 -1.20 -0.72
N TRP A 132 20.73 -0.02 -0.69
CA TRP A 132 20.11 1.21 -1.19
C TRP A 132 19.84 1.12 -2.70
N LEU A 133 20.80 0.64 -3.50
CA LEU A 133 20.65 0.42 -4.94
C LEU A 133 19.52 -0.57 -5.26
N ARG A 134 19.36 -1.61 -4.43
CA ARG A 134 18.23 -2.54 -4.49
C ARG A 134 16.88 -1.81 -4.34
N THR A 135 16.76 -0.85 -3.42
CA THR A 135 15.50 -0.09 -3.27
C THR A 135 15.19 0.82 -4.47
N LYS A 136 16.22 1.14 -5.27
CA LYS A 136 16.12 1.99 -6.47
C LYS A 136 16.03 1.19 -7.77
N ALA A 137 15.95 -0.13 -7.68
CA ALA A 137 15.95 -1.03 -8.83
C ALA A 137 17.20 -0.95 -9.73
N MET A 138 18.32 -0.53 -9.15
CA MET A 138 19.63 -0.44 -9.82
C MET A 138 20.40 -1.74 -9.56
N TRP A 139 19.97 -2.82 -10.22
CA TRP A 139 20.41 -4.18 -9.91
C TRP A 139 21.85 -4.46 -10.32
N ASP A 140 22.27 -3.94 -11.47
CA ASP A 140 23.63 -4.14 -11.99
C ASP A 140 24.64 -3.39 -11.13
N GLU A 141 24.39 -2.12 -10.83
CA GLU A 141 25.23 -1.35 -9.91
C GLU A 141 25.25 -1.97 -8.51
N GLY A 142 24.12 -2.50 -8.04
CA GLY A 142 24.04 -3.20 -6.76
C GLY A 142 24.90 -4.46 -6.72
N LEU A 143 24.93 -5.23 -7.81
CA LEU A 143 25.77 -6.42 -7.93
C LEU A 143 27.25 -6.07 -7.97
N ASP A 144 27.63 -5.02 -8.70
CA ASP A 144 29.02 -4.58 -8.77
C ASP A 144 29.57 -4.22 -7.37
N GLU A 145 28.77 -3.59 -6.51
CA GLU A 145 29.19 -3.28 -5.13
C GLU A 145 29.27 -4.52 -4.23
N VAL A 146 28.35 -5.47 -4.39
CA VAL A 146 28.40 -6.74 -3.64
C VAL A 146 29.61 -7.58 -4.08
N GLU A 147 29.97 -7.57 -5.35
CA GLU A 147 31.17 -8.25 -5.86
C GLU A 147 32.45 -7.60 -5.34
N ARG A 148 32.49 -6.26 -5.22
CA ARG A 148 33.58 -5.56 -4.55
C ARG A 148 33.71 -5.93 -3.07
N ALA A 149 32.59 -6.02 -2.35
CA ALA A 149 32.57 -6.48 -0.96
C ALA A 149 33.08 -7.93 -0.81
N LEU A 150 32.66 -8.83 -1.70
CA LEU A 150 33.11 -10.23 -1.74
C LEU A 150 34.58 -10.39 -2.17
N ALA A 151 35.13 -9.47 -2.97
CA ALA A 151 36.54 -9.48 -3.31
C ALA A 151 37.45 -9.18 -2.09
N VAL A 152 36.94 -8.41 -1.12
CA VAL A 152 37.63 -8.12 0.15
C VAL A 152 37.40 -9.24 1.16
N GLN A 153 36.15 -9.73 1.27
CA GLN A 153 35.78 -10.82 2.18
C GLN A 153 34.92 -11.89 1.47
N PRO A 154 35.55 -12.94 0.91
CA PRO A 154 34.85 -13.94 0.07
C PRO A 154 33.72 -14.70 0.77
N ASP A 155 33.86 -14.95 2.07
CA ASP A 155 32.91 -15.76 2.85
C ASP A 155 31.92 -14.91 3.65
N HIS A 156 31.74 -13.62 3.32
CA HIS A 156 30.85 -12.74 4.07
C HIS A 156 29.36 -13.15 3.88
N PRO A 157 28.68 -13.63 4.94
CA PRO A 157 27.38 -14.30 4.79
C PRO A 157 26.30 -13.38 4.22
N GLN A 158 26.28 -12.11 4.65
CA GLN A 158 25.29 -11.14 4.16
C GLN A 158 25.56 -10.72 2.71
N ALA A 159 26.82 -10.74 2.27
CA ALA A 159 27.17 -10.39 0.90
C ALA A 159 26.76 -11.50 -0.07
N LEU A 160 26.97 -12.76 0.31
CA LEU A 160 26.52 -13.93 -0.44
C LEU A 160 24.98 -13.98 -0.55
N GLU A 161 24.28 -13.72 0.56
CA GLU A 161 22.81 -13.66 0.55
C GLU A 161 22.30 -12.52 -0.36
N LEU A 162 22.86 -11.33 -0.21
CA LEU A 162 22.46 -10.17 -1.00
C LEU A 162 22.74 -10.36 -2.51
N LYS A 163 23.84 -11.04 -2.86
CA LYS A 163 24.16 -11.43 -4.24
C LYS A 163 23.05 -12.29 -4.85
N VAL A 164 22.62 -13.34 -4.16
CA VAL A 164 21.55 -14.24 -4.64
C VAL A 164 20.24 -13.46 -4.85
N ILE A 165 19.90 -12.56 -3.93
CA ILE A 165 18.68 -11.75 -4.03
C ILE A 165 18.76 -10.82 -5.26
N LEU A 166 19.87 -10.11 -5.45
CA LEU A 166 20.06 -9.18 -6.56
C LEU A 166 20.12 -9.90 -7.92
N GLU A 167 20.76 -11.06 -8.00
CA GLU A 167 20.78 -11.90 -9.21
C GLU A 167 19.37 -12.38 -9.57
N SER A 168 18.59 -12.82 -8.58
CA SER A 168 17.18 -13.22 -8.77
C SER A 168 16.32 -12.05 -9.25
N GLN A 169 16.48 -10.86 -8.65
CA GLN A 169 15.75 -9.65 -9.07
C GLN A 169 16.16 -9.18 -10.47
N ARG A 170 17.46 -9.20 -10.79
CA ARG A 170 17.98 -8.91 -12.13
C ARG A 170 17.44 -9.89 -13.16
N GLU A 171 17.42 -11.20 -12.84
CA GLU A 171 16.92 -12.21 -13.76
C GLU A 171 15.40 -12.12 -13.95
N LEU A 172 14.64 -11.82 -12.90
CA LEU A 172 13.20 -11.55 -13.02
C LEU A 172 12.94 -10.30 -13.88
N ALA A 173 13.71 -9.23 -13.69
CA ALA A 173 13.63 -8.02 -14.51
C ALA A 173 14.06 -8.29 -15.95
N ARG A 174 15.12 -9.09 -16.16
CA ARG A 174 15.61 -9.50 -17.48
C ARG A 174 14.62 -10.40 -18.19
N ARG A 175 13.98 -11.35 -17.51
CA ARG A 175 12.89 -12.17 -18.07
C ARG A 175 11.65 -11.34 -18.38
N ALA A 176 11.34 -10.36 -17.55
CA ALA A 176 10.31 -9.37 -17.85
C ALA A 176 10.67 -8.51 -19.08
N GLY A 177 11.96 -8.26 -19.34
CA GLY A 177 12.48 -7.54 -20.51
C GLY A 177 12.82 -8.40 -21.75
N GLN A 178 13.04 -9.71 -21.59
CA GLN A 178 13.39 -10.70 -22.62
C GLN A 178 12.20 -11.56 -23.06
N GLY A 179 11.02 -11.37 -22.45
CA GLY A 179 9.78 -11.70 -23.13
C GLY A 179 9.80 -11.01 -24.50
N THR A 180 9.93 -11.81 -25.56
CA THR A 180 9.98 -11.41 -26.97
C THR A 180 9.43 -10.02 -27.22
N ARG A 181 10.31 -9.11 -27.70
CA ARG A 181 9.88 -7.90 -28.39
C ARG A 181 8.84 -8.34 -29.43
N PRO A 182 7.58 -7.91 -29.34
CA PRO A 182 6.63 -8.18 -30.41
C PRO A 182 7.24 -7.65 -31.71
N PRO A 183 7.01 -8.31 -32.88
CA PRO A 183 7.19 -7.61 -34.15
C PRO A 183 6.45 -6.26 -34.03
N PRO A 184 6.94 -5.16 -34.66
CA PRO A 184 6.40 -3.82 -34.44
C PRO A 184 4.88 -3.93 -34.50
N SER A 185 4.24 -3.86 -33.33
CA SER A 185 2.83 -4.17 -33.28
C SER A 185 2.20 -3.02 -34.03
N LYS A 186 1.58 -3.32 -35.17
CA LYS A 186 0.44 -2.54 -35.61
C LYS A 186 -0.39 -2.31 -34.35
N ALA A 187 -0.47 -1.06 -33.92
CA ALA A 187 -1.11 -0.56 -32.71
C ALA A 187 -1.79 -1.68 -31.90
N SER A 188 -1.08 -2.30 -30.95
CA SER A 188 -1.71 -3.34 -30.14
C SER A 188 -2.79 -2.66 -29.31
N ASP A 189 -4.03 -3.01 -29.61
CA ASP A 189 -5.22 -2.47 -28.97
C ASP A 189 -5.25 -2.94 -27.50
N SER A 190 -4.57 -2.19 -26.64
CA SER A 190 -4.66 -2.35 -25.20
C SER A 190 -6.08 -1.96 -24.82
N GLY A 191 -6.90 -2.94 -24.40
CA GLY A 191 -8.27 -2.70 -23.96
C GLY A 191 -8.37 -1.41 -23.15
N LYS A 192 -9.27 -0.52 -23.57
CA LYS A 192 -9.29 0.86 -23.11
C LYS A 192 -9.53 0.89 -21.60
N LYS A 193 -8.56 1.45 -20.88
CA LYS A 193 -8.63 1.69 -19.44
C LYS A 193 -9.87 2.54 -19.14
N ILE A 194 -10.51 2.27 -18.01
CA ILE A 194 -11.61 3.10 -17.52
C ILE A 194 -11.00 4.37 -16.91
N ASP A 195 -11.27 5.51 -17.53
CA ASP A 195 -10.91 6.80 -16.97
C ASP A 195 -11.85 7.12 -15.79
N ASN A 196 -11.29 7.65 -14.69
CA ASN A 196 -12.05 8.05 -13.49
C ASN A 196 -12.93 6.95 -12.87
N PHE A 197 -12.37 5.75 -12.65
CA PHE A 197 -13.05 4.70 -11.91
C PHE A 197 -13.45 5.21 -10.50
N PRO A 198 -14.74 5.17 -10.10
CA PRO A 198 -15.16 5.67 -8.80
C PRO A 198 -14.61 4.78 -7.69
N LEU A 199 -13.81 5.37 -6.80
CA LEU A 199 -13.27 4.72 -5.62
C LEU A 199 -13.99 5.20 -4.37
N LEU A 200 -14.06 4.32 -3.37
CA LEU A 200 -14.58 4.67 -2.05
C LEU A 200 -13.76 5.77 -1.38
N SER A 201 -14.47 6.67 -0.69
CA SER A 201 -13.86 7.69 0.16
C SER A 201 -13.26 7.07 1.43
N GLU A 202 -12.33 7.77 2.07
CA GLU A 202 -11.78 7.34 3.37
C GLU A 202 -12.88 7.15 4.43
N ARG A 203 -13.93 7.99 4.38
CA ARG A 203 -15.09 7.89 5.26
C ARG A 203 -15.80 6.56 5.06
N ASP A 204 -16.11 6.19 3.82
CA ASP A 204 -16.85 4.96 3.51
C ASP A 204 -16.02 3.71 3.81
N ILE A 205 -14.71 3.78 3.57
CA ILE A 205 -13.75 2.74 3.97
C ILE A 205 -13.77 2.56 5.49
N ASN A 206 -13.74 3.65 6.25
CA ASN A 206 -13.80 3.58 7.71
C ASN A 206 -15.12 2.94 8.19
N VAL A 207 -16.25 3.29 7.57
CA VAL A 207 -17.54 2.66 7.87
C VAL A 207 -17.46 1.15 7.66
N ILE A 208 -16.98 0.67 6.51
CA ILE A 208 -16.79 -0.77 6.26
C ILE A 208 -15.88 -1.40 7.34
N LYS A 209 -14.77 -0.74 7.68
CA LYS A 209 -13.87 -1.22 8.73
C LYS A 209 -14.58 -1.40 10.07
N VAL A 210 -15.43 -0.44 10.49
CA VAL A 210 -16.20 -0.52 11.74
C VAL A 210 -17.12 -1.74 11.76
N TYR A 211 -17.86 -1.98 10.67
CA TYR A 211 -18.75 -3.13 10.55
C TYR A 211 -18.02 -4.48 10.50
N GLU A 212 -16.72 -4.49 10.18
CA GLU A 212 -15.89 -5.70 10.14
C GLU A 212 -15.03 -5.89 11.40
N VAL A 213 -15.19 -5.06 12.43
CA VAL A 213 -14.44 -5.21 13.68
C VAL A 213 -14.88 -6.48 14.40
N ASP A 214 -13.90 -7.35 14.67
CA ASP A 214 -14.03 -8.40 15.69
C ASP A 214 -13.65 -7.80 17.05
N LEU A 215 -14.63 -7.71 17.96
CA LEU A 215 -14.41 -7.13 19.29
C LEU A 215 -13.55 -8.00 20.21
N SER A 216 -13.35 -9.27 19.87
CA SER A 216 -12.45 -10.19 20.60
C SER A 216 -10.97 -10.03 20.21
N ASP A 217 -10.71 -9.54 19.00
CA ASP A 217 -9.38 -9.19 18.46
C ASP A 217 -9.45 -7.83 17.74
N PRO A 218 -9.68 -6.73 18.50
CA PRO A 218 -9.98 -5.44 17.91
C PRO A 218 -8.73 -4.81 17.28
N PRO A 219 -8.85 -4.21 16.07
CA PRO A 219 -7.77 -3.40 15.52
C PRO A 219 -7.54 -2.14 16.36
N ARG A 220 -6.45 -1.41 16.08
CA ARG A 220 -6.27 -0.08 16.68
C ARG A 220 -7.40 0.85 16.23
N MET A 221 -8.08 1.44 17.20
CA MET A 221 -9.22 2.33 17.00
C MET A 221 -9.06 3.58 17.86
N PHE A 222 -9.76 4.63 17.46
CA PHE A 222 -9.83 5.90 18.16
C PHE A 222 -11.26 6.41 18.17
N VAL A 223 -11.72 6.85 19.34
CA VAL A 223 -12.99 7.55 19.53
C VAL A 223 -12.66 8.83 20.25
N ASP A 224 -12.93 9.97 19.64
CA ASP A 224 -12.64 11.26 20.25
C ASP A 224 -13.63 11.59 21.37
N ARG A 225 -13.21 12.49 22.26
CA ARG A 225 -13.99 12.89 23.43
C ARG A 225 -15.35 13.52 23.06
N GLU A 226 -15.42 14.28 21.98
CA GLU A 226 -16.67 14.91 21.54
C GLU A 226 -17.66 13.87 21.02
N THR A 227 -17.18 12.84 20.34
CA THR A 227 -18.00 11.69 19.94
C THR A 227 -18.58 10.96 21.15
N ILE A 228 -17.78 10.71 22.20
CA ILE A 228 -18.28 10.08 23.44
C ILE A 228 -19.34 10.96 24.11
N LYS A 229 -19.07 12.26 24.21
CA LYS A 229 -20.01 13.24 24.79
C LYS A 229 -21.34 13.28 24.03
N ALA A 230 -21.28 13.36 22.70
CA ALA A 230 -22.46 13.36 21.84
C ALA A 230 -23.23 12.04 21.93
N PHE A 231 -22.54 10.91 22.03
CA PHE A 231 -23.15 9.59 22.21
C PHE A 231 -23.91 9.49 23.55
N ILE A 232 -23.29 9.91 24.66
CA ILE A 232 -23.94 9.95 25.97
C ILE A 232 -25.19 10.83 25.94
N ALA A 233 -25.13 12.00 25.31
CA ALA A 233 -26.26 12.91 25.21
C ALA A 233 -27.40 12.36 24.35
N ALA A 234 -27.08 11.72 23.21
CA ALA A 234 -28.08 11.17 22.30
C ALA A 234 -28.81 9.95 22.88
N TYR A 235 -28.11 9.12 23.66
CA TYR A 235 -28.64 7.86 24.23
C TYR A 235 -28.83 7.94 25.76
N GLU A 236 -29.05 9.14 26.31
CA GLU A 236 -29.13 9.35 27.77
C GLU A 236 -30.19 8.46 28.46
N ASN A 237 -31.31 8.25 27.75
CA ASN A 237 -32.47 7.49 28.24
C ASN A 237 -32.45 6.01 27.80
N ASP A 238 -31.43 5.57 27.06
CA ASP A 238 -31.34 4.18 26.63
C ASP A 238 -31.10 3.25 27.84
N PRO A 239 -31.82 2.11 27.96
CA PRO A 239 -31.66 1.19 29.09
C PRO A 239 -30.24 0.66 29.30
N LEU A 240 -29.43 0.58 28.24
CA LEU A 240 -28.04 0.13 28.28
C LEU A 240 -27.07 1.26 28.69
N MET A 241 -27.51 2.52 28.68
CA MET A 241 -26.69 3.66 29.09
C MET A 241 -26.60 3.67 30.62
N PRO A 242 -25.41 3.90 31.22
CA PRO A 242 -25.32 4.06 32.66
C PRO A 242 -26.24 5.18 33.17
N ARG A 243 -27.03 4.85 34.19
CA ARG A 243 -28.03 5.78 34.76
C ARG A 243 -27.42 6.82 35.69
N THR A 244 -26.28 6.51 36.30
CA THR A 244 -25.59 7.42 37.21
C THR A 244 -24.66 8.36 36.44
N LYS A 245 -24.47 9.58 36.96
CA LYS A 245 -23.55 10.55 36.40
C LYS A 245 -22.12 9.99 36.37
N GLU A 246 -21.71 9.33 37.45
CA GLU A 246 -20.40 8.70 37.60
C GLU A 246 -20.22 7.57 36.57
N GLY A 247 -21.28 6.80 36.30
CA GLY A 247 -21.27 5.76 35.28
C GLY A 247 -21.09 6.33 33.87
N ARG A 248 -21.71 7.47 33.58
CA ARG A 248 -21.54 8.18 32.30
C ARG A 248 -20.16 8.79 32.16
N GLU A 249 -19.62 9.38 33.22
CA GLU A 249 -18.25 9.91 33.24
C GLU A 249 -17.20 8.82 33.04
N ALA A 250 -17.46 7.60 33.52
CA ALA A 250 -16.56 6.46 33.33
C ALA A 250 -16.37 6.08 31.84
N LEU A 251 -17.35 6.36 30.95
CA LEU A 251 -17.24 6.03 29.53
C LEU A 251 -16.04 6.71 28.85
N TYR A 252 -15.65 7.90 29.31
CA TYR A 252 -14.49 8.62 28.74
C TYR A 252 -13.16 7.88 28.95
N GLY A 253 -13.09 6.99 29.95
CA GLY A 253 -11.92 6.15 30.21
C GLY A 253 -12.03 4.74 29.61
N TRP A 254 -13.14 4.40 28.94
CA TRP A 254 -13.29 3.07 28.35
C TRP A 254 -12.42 2.91 27.11
N SER A 255 -12.03 1.66 26.82
CA SER A 255 -11.37 1.36 25.57
C SER A 255 -12.32 1.59 24.38
N PRO A 256 -11.79 1.96 23.20
CA PRO A 256 -12.58 2.10 21.98
C PRO A 256 -13.42 0.85 21.65
N ALA A 257 -12.87 -0.35 21.86
CA ALA A 257 -13.59 -1.60 21.61
C ALA A 257 -14.81 -1.76 22.52
N ARG A 258 -14.68 -1.42 23.81
CA ARG A 258 -15.81 -1.50 24.76
C ARG A 258 -16.87 -0.43 24.46
N LEU A 259 -16.47 0.77 24.03
CA LEU A 259 -17.40 1.80 23.57
C LEU A 259 -18.15 1.35 22.31
N LEU A 260 -17.43 0.77 21.35
CA LEU A 260 -18.03 0.26 20.12
C LEU A 260 -19.01 -0.90 20.38
N ASP A 261 -18.69 -1.82 21.30
CA ASP A 261 -19.62 -2.86 21.76
C ASP A 261 -20.92 -2.27 22.30
N LEU A 262 -20.83 -1.23 23.13
CA LEU A 262 -22.00 -0.53 23.65
C LEU A 262 -22.81 0.13 22.52
N MET A 263 -22.13 0.83 21.60
CA MET A 263 -22.77 1.44 20.42
C MET A 263 -23.47 0.39 19.54
N PHE A 264 -22.88 -0.80 19.36
CA PHE A 264 -23.49 -1.90 18.61
C PHE A 264 -24.75 -2.44 19.27
N ARG A 265 -24.72 -2.66 20.59
CA ARG A 265 -25.88 -3.15 21.35
C ARG A 265 -27.04 -2.15 21.35
N MET A 266 -26.73 -0.85 21.39
CA MET A 266 -27.70 0.24 21.28
C MET A 266 -28.12 0.54 19.84
N GLN A 267 -27.47 -0.07 18.84
CA GLN A 267 -27.66 0.23 17.42
C GLN A 267 -27.45 1.72 17.07
N ALA A 268 -26.45 2.35 17.70
CA ALA A 268 -26.12 3.77 17.55
C ALA A 268 -25.37 4.07 16.24
N ARG A 269 -26.01 3.76 15.10
CA ARG A 269 -25.41 3.71 13.75
C ARG A 269 -24.81 5.05 13.31
N GLU A 270 -25.40 6.16 13.74
CA GLU A 270 -24.94 7.53 13.47
C GLU A 270 -23.58 7.84 14.12
N PHE A 271 -23.15 7.05 15.10
CA PHE A 271 -21.84 7.18 15.73
C PHE A 271 -20.77 6.28 15.10
N TYR A 272 -21.15 5.29 14.27
CA TYR A 272 -20.19 4.35 13.70
C TYR A 272 -19.17 5.05 12.80
N GLU A 273 -19.59 6.02 12.01
CA GLU A 273 -18.68 6.79 11.15
C GLU A 273 -17.66 7.63 11.94
N ARG A 274 -17.96 7.94 13.21
CA ARG A 274 -17.10 8.74 14.10
C ARG A 274 -16.07 7.89 14.83
N VAL A 275 -16.28 6.57 14.89
CA VAL A 275 -15.27 5.63 15.38
C VAL A 275 -14.23 5.43 14.29
N ARG A 276 -13.00 5.90 14.54
CA ARG A 276 -11.91 5.80 13.57
C ARG A 276 -11.15 4.49 13.74
N VAL A 277 -11.26 3.61 12.75
CA VAL A 277 -10.54 2.34 12.70
C VAL A 277 -9.24 2.52 11.92
N ILE A 278 -8.13 2.60 12.65
CA ILE A 278 -6.82 2.99 12.10
C ILE A 278 -6.25 1.83 11.27
N ASP A 279 -6.21 0.64 11.85
CA ASP A 279 -5.73 -0.56 11.15
C ASP A 279 -6.88 -1.32 10.51
N SER A 280 -6.63 -2.00 9.39
CA SER A 280 -7.65 -2.88 8.79
C SER A 280 -7.99 -4.04 9.75
N PRO A 281 -9.28 -4.39 9.92
CA PRO A 281 -9.69 -5.62 10.62
C PRO A 281 -9.08 -6.87 9.99
N ARG A 282 -9.01 -7.97 10.75
CA ARG A 282 -8.40 -9.24 10.30
C ARG A 282 -8.98 -9.72 8.96
N SER A 283 -10.30 -9.69 8.82
CA SER A 283 -10.99 -10.13 7.60
C SER A 283 -10.55 -9.32 6.38
N MET A 284 -10.42 -8.00 6.53
CA MET A 284 -9.97 -7.11 5.45
C MET A 284 -8.46 -7.20 5.17
N LYS A 285 -7.63 -7.55 6.17
CA LYS A 285 -6.21 -7.88 5.94
C LYS A 285 -6.08 -9.15 5.12
N LEU A 286 -6.82 -10.21 5.47
CA LEU A 286 -6.83 -11.46 4.71
C LEU A 286 -7.30 -11.24 3.27
N PHE A 287 -8.34 -10.43 3.06
CA PHE A 287 -8.77 -10.05 1.72
C PHE A 287 -7.63 -9.37 0.94
N ARG A 288 -7.03 -8.31 1.50
CA ARG A 288 -5.98 -7.56 0.84
C ARG A 288 -4.84 -8.45 0.40
N ASP A 289 -4.31 -9.24 1.33
CA ASP A 289 -3.02 -9.89 1.15
C ASP A 289 -3.17 -11.23 0.42
N ARG A 290 -4.20 -12.00 0.76
CA ARG A 290 -4.36 -13.39 0.28
C ARG A 290 -5.37 -13.56 -0.86
N VAL A 291 -6.16 -12.53 -1.16
CA VAL A 291 -7.19 -12.61 -2.20
C VAL A 291 -6.95 -11.54 -3.26
N HIS A 292 -7.05 -10.28 -2.88
CA HIS A 292 -6.91 -9.13 -3.77
C HIS A 292 -5.52 -9.09 -4.43
N GLY A 293 -4.47 -8.98 -3.62
CA GLY A 293 -3.09 -8.90 -4.09
C GLY A 293 -2.54 -10.23 -4.63
N ALA A 294 -2.96 -11.35 -4.05
CA ALA A 294 -2.43 -12.67 -4.41
C ALA A 294 -2.87 -13.18 -5.78
N TRP A 295 -4.14 -12.94 -6.17
CA TRP A 295 -4.65 -13.49 -7.43
C TRP A 295 -5.71 -12.61 -8.11
N LEU A 296 -6.65 -12.00 -7.38
CA LEU A 296 -7.79 -11.31 -7.99
C LEU A 296 -7.35 -10.18 -8.94
N ILE A 297 -6.40 -9.36 -8.51
CA ILE A 297 -5.96 -8.18 -9.27
C ILE A 297 -5.24 -8.54 -10.58
N ASN A 298 -4.62 -9.72 -10.64
CA ASN A 298 -3.81 -10.15 -11.77
C ASN A 298 -4.53 -11.17 -12.66
N ALA A 299 -5.45 -11.96 -12.10
CA ALA A 299 -6.22 -12.94 -12.85
C ALA A 299 -7.54 -12.37 -13.40
N CYS A 300 -8.22 -11.51 -12.63
CA CYS A 300 -9.57 -11.05 -12.96
C CYS A 300 -9.60 -9.56 -13.34
N ALA A 301 -8.97 -8.69 -12.56
CA ALA A 301 -9.01 -7.24 -12.75
C ALA A 301 -7.95 -6.75 -13.75
N THR A 302 -7.82 -7.41 -14.90
CA THR A 302 -6.97 -6.93 -16.00
C THR A 302 -7.80 -6.10 -16.98
N THR A 303 -7.18 -5.19 -17.72
CA THR A 303 -7.87 -4.33 -18.70
C THR A 303 -8.56 -5.09 -19.84
N ARG A 304 -8.26 -6.38 -20.04
CA ARG A 304 -8.92 -7.24 -21.03
C ARG A 304 -10.08 -8.05 -20.45
N CYS A 305 -10.19 -8.09 -19.12
CA CYS A 305 -11.21 -8.83 -18.41
C CYS A 305 -12.06 -7.84 -17.61
N HIS A 306 -12.02 -7.90 -16.28
CA HIS A 306 -12.89 -7.08 -15.43
C HIS A 306 -12.33 -5.69 -15.11
N GLY A 307 -11.13 -5.34 -15.58
CA GLY A 307 -10.50 -4.02 -15.34
C GLY A 307 -10.62 -3.04 -16.51
N GLY A 308 -11.23 -3.44 -17.63
CA GLY A 308 -11.36 -2.64 -18.84
C GLY A 308 -12.77 -2.09 -19.04
N SER A 309 -12.91 -1.11 -19.92
CA SER A 309 -14.23 -0.53 -20.29
C SER A 309 -15.21 -1.55 -20.89
N GLU A 310 -14.70 -2.63 -21.49
CA GLU A 310 -15.50 -3.72 -22.09
C GLU A 310 -15.84 -4.85 -21.09
N ALA A 311 -15.57 -4.67 -19.79
CA ALA A 311 -15.80 -5.67 -18.74
C ALA A 311 -17.27 -6.04 -18.47
N GLY A 312 -18.21 -5.33 -19.10
CA GLY A 312 -19.64 -5.48 -18.86
C GLY A 312 -20.04 -5.00 -17.45
N ARG A 313 -20.90 -5.76 -16.77
CA ARG A 313 -21.46 -5.38 -15.46
C ARG A 313 -20.51 -5.53 -14.27
N LEU A 314 -19.56 -6.45 -14.36
CA LEU A 314 -18.59 -6.69 -13.28
C LEU A 314 -17.29 -5.98 -13.65
N MET A 315 -17.13 -4.76 -13.15
CA MET A 315 -15.94 -3.95 -13.34
C MET A 315 -15.17 -3.84 -12.02
N LEU A 316 -13.85 -3.93 -12.05
CA LEU A 316 -12.96 -3.87 -10.89
C LEU A 316 -11.94 -2.75 -11.09
N ALA A 317 -11.62 -2.02 -10.02
CA ALA A 317 -10.60 -1.00 -10.01
C ALA A 317 -9.21 -1.61 -10.15
N THR A 318 -8.38 -1.03 -11.02
CA THR A 318 -7.02 -1.50 -11.32
C THR A 318 -5.92 -0.51 -10.94
N ASP A 319 -6.29 0.73 -10.64
CA ASP A 319 -5.34 1.80 -10.30
C ASP A 319 -4.87 1.67 -8.87
N LYS A 320 -3.60 2.02 -8.60
CA LYS A 320 -3.01 1.97 -7.25
C LYS A 320 -3.42 0.69 -6.49
N LYS A 321 -3.17 -0.46 -7.13
CA LYS A 321 -3.66 -1.80 -6.75
C LYS A 321 -3.64 -2.13 -5.25
N GLY A 322 -2.60 -1.72 -4.53
CA GLY A 322 -2.45 -1.98 -3.08
C GLY A 322 -3.09 -0.95 -2.14
N SER A 323 -3.67 0.13 -2.66
CA SER A 323 -4.28 1.19 -1.85
C SER A 323 -5.58 0.74 -1.18
N ASP A 324 -5.86 1.25 0.02
CA ASP A 324 -7.13 1.00 0.73
C ASP A 324 -8.33 1.32 -0.17
N ALA A 325 -8.29 2.45 -0.87
CA ALA A 325 -9.34 2.85 -1.78
C ALA A 325 -9.66 1.76 -2.82
N THR A 326 -8.64 1.17 -3.43
CA THR A 326 -8.85 0.13 -4.47
C THR A 326 -9.25 -1.21 -3.88
N VAL A 327 -8.62 -1.60 -2.77
CA VAL A 327 -8.89 -2.88 -2.10
C VAL A 327 -10.34 -2.90 -1.60
N TYR A 328 -10.75 -1.88 -0.84
CA TYR A 328 -12.11 -1.83 -0.27
C TYR A 328 -13.18 -1.60 -1.34
N THR A 329 -12.88 -0.84 -2.40
CA THR A 329 -13.80 -0.70 -3.54
C THR A 329 -14.03 -2.04 -4.22
N ASN A 330 -12.97 -2.78 -4.55
CA ASN A 330 -13.10 -4.10 -5.17
C ASN A 330 -13.81 -5.09 -4.25
N PHE A 331 -13.52 -5.07 -2.94
CA PHE A 331 -14.27 -5.86 -1.98
C PHE A 331 -15.78 -5.56 -2.04
N LEU A 332 -16.16 -4.28 -1.96
CA LEU A 332 -17.56 -3.86 -1.94
C LEU A 332 -18.28 -4.25 -3.25
N ILE A 333 -17.60 -4.13 -4.38
CA ILE A 333 -18.13 -4.57 -5.68
C ILE A 333 -18.43 -6.07 -5.62
N LEU A 334 -17.50 -6.90 -5.16
CA LEU A 334 -17.69 -8.35 -5.09
C LEU A 334 -18.79 -8.76 -4.09
N ASP A 335 -18.86 -8.10 -2.93
CA ASP A 335 -19.87 -8.33 -1.89
C ASP A 335 -21.29 -7.98 -2.39
N ARG A 336 -21.42 -6.87 -3.13
CA ARG A 336 -22.73 -6.41 -3.65
C ARG A 336 -23.11 -7.01 -5.00
N TYR A 337 -22.17 -7.56 -5.76
CA TYR A 337 -22.48 -8.07 -7.08
C TYR A 337 -23.48 -9.23 -7.00
N ARG A 338 -24.49 -9.16 -7.88
CA ARG A 338 -25.49 -10.21 -8.08
C ARG A 338 -25.47 -10.65 -9.52
N LEU A 339 -25.49 -11.97 -9.73
CA LEU A 339 -25.71 -12.57 -11.03
C LEU A 339 -27.11 -12.21 -11.55
N ARG A 340 -27.39 -12.51 -12.83
CA ARG A 340 -28.69 -12.25 -13.45
C ARG A 340 -29.85 -12.97 -12.76
N ASP A 341 -29.56 -14.11 -12.14
CA ASP A 341 -30.51 -14.91 -11.37
C ASP A 341 -30.61 -14.48 -9.89
N GLY A 342 -29.97 -13.37 -9.51
CA GLY A 342 -29.99 -12.84 -8.14
C GLY A 342 -29.01 -13.49 -7.17
N ARG A 343 -28.25 -14.52 -7.56
CA ARG A 343 -27.27 -15.16 -6.66
C ARG A 343 -26.11 -14.21 -6.35
N PRO A 344 -25.60 -14.18 -5.09
CA PRO A 344 -24.41 -13.42 -4.74
C PRO A 344 -23.15 -14.07 -5.31
N LEU A 345 -22.14 -13.24 -5.56
CA LEU A 345 -20.84 -13.72 -6.01
C LEU A 345 -20.07 -14.42 -4.88
N ILE A 346 -20.27 -13.95 -3.65
CA ILE A 346 -19.70 -14.53 -2.42
C ILE A 346 -20.80 -15.29 -1.68
N ASN A 347 -20.58 -16.57 -1.42
CA ASN A 347 -21.44 -17.39 -0.57
C ASN A 347 -20.81 -17.45 0.82
N TYR A 348 -21.37 -16.71 1.78
CA TYR A 348 -20.85 -16.70 3.14
C TYR A 348 -21.14 -18.03 3.85
N GLU A 349 -22.30 -18.66 3.65
CA GLU A 349 -22.63 -19.92 4.33
C GLU A 349 -21.78 -21.11 3.87
N GLU A 350 -21.53 -21.20 2.56
CA GLU A 350 -20.67 -22.22 1.97
C GLU A 350 -19.54 -21.57 1.14
N PRO A 351 -18.47 -21.06 1.79
CA PRO A 351 -17.41 -20.29 1.14
C PRO A 351 -16.81 -20.92 -0.11
N ALA A 352 -16.54 -22.23 -0.07
CA ALA A 352 -15.97 -22.97 -1.21
C ALA A 352 -16.91 -22.99 -2.43
N LYS A 353 -18.23 -22.88 -2.22
CA LYS A 353 -19.24 -22.80 -3.28
C LYS A 353 -19.52 -21.37 -3.75
N SER A 354 -18.75 -20.38 -3.30
CA SER A 354 -18.85 -19.01 -3.81
C SER A 354 -18.64 -19.00 -5.32
N VAL A 355 -19.56 -18.35 -6.05
CA VAL A 355 -19.45 -18.23 -7.51
C VAL A 355 -18.14 -17.56 -7.91
N LEU A 356 -17.64 -16.61 -7.11
CA LEU A 356 -16.32 -15.99 -7.26
C LEU A 356 -15.20 -17.04 -7.38
N LEU A 357 -15.17 -18.00 -6.45
CA LEU A 357 -14.10 -19.00 -6.37
C LEU A 357 -14.29 -20.09 -7.44
N GLN A 358 -15.54 -20.48 -7.69
CA GLN A 358 -15.87 -21.46 -8.72
C GLN A 358 -15.55 -20.93 -10.12
N MET A 359 -15.82 -19.66 -10.42
CA MET A 359 -15.42 -19.04 -11.69
C MET A 359 -13.90 -18.80 -11.79
N ALA A 360 -13.17 -18.80 -10.68
CA ALA A 360 -11.72 -18.69 -10.67
C ALA A 360 -11.00 -20.04 -10.79
N LEU A 361 -11.72 -21.17 -10.65
CA LEU A 361 -11.21 -22.52 -10.86
C LEU A 361 -11.11 -22.89 -12.35
N ALA A 362 -10.27 -23.88 -12.66
CA ALA A 362 -10.28 -24.55 -13.95
C ALA A 362 -11.70 -25.07 -14.29
N ARG A 363 -12.17 -24.83 -15.53
CA ARG A 363 -13.56 -25.07 -15.92
C ARG A 363 -13.98 -26.53 -15.79
N GLU A 364 -13.04 -27.45 -15.92
CA GLU A 364 -13.25 -28.90 -15.83
C GLU A 364 -13.56 -29.35 -14.40
N ARG A 365 -13.19 -28.53 -13.40
CA ARG A 365 -13.35 -28.81 -11.97
C ARG A 365 -14.33 -27.86 -11.28
N SER A 366 -14.83 -26.88 -12.01
CA SER A 366 -15.74 -25.87 -11.48
C SER A 366 -17.20 -26.28 -11.62
N SER A 367 -17.98 -26.07 -10.57
CA SER A 367 -19.45 -26.17 -10.61
C SER A 367 -20.11 -24.99 -11.35
N VAL A 368 -19.44 -23.84 -11.41
CA VAL A 368 -19.89 -22.63 -12.11
C VAL A 368 -18.75 -22.11 -12.98
N LYS A 369 -18.75 -22.52 -14.24
CA LYS A 369 -17.66 -22.23 -15.18
C LYS A 369 -17.57 -20.73 -15.49
N HIS A 370 -16.35 -20.22 -15.55
CA HIS A 370 -16.10 -18.92 -16.16
C HIS A 370 -16.52 -18.96 -17.65
N PRO A 371 -17.18 -17.93 -18.19
CA PRO A 371 -17.43 -17.82 -19.63
C PRO A 371 -16.13 -17.86 -20.46
N GLU A 372 -16.22 -18.23 -21.73
CA GLU A 372 -15.11 -18.04 -22.67
C GLU A 372 -14.86 -16.55 -22.89
N VAL A 373 -13.59 -16.15 -22.89
CA VAL A 373 -13.17 -14.77 -23.14
C VAL A 373 -12.48 -14.73 -24.49
N PRO A 374 -13.19 -14.40 -25.58
CA PRO A 374 -12.61 -14.44 -26.91
C PRO A 374 -11.46 -13.42 -27.04
N GLY A 375 -10.32 -13.88 -27.54
CA GLY A 375 -9.23 -13.02 -27.97
C GLY A 375 -9.55 -12.26 -29.26
N MET A 376 -8.70 -11.31 -29.64
CA MET A 376 -8.91 -10.44 -30.82
C MET A 376 -9.16 -11.19 -32.14
N GLN A 377 -8.75 -12.45 -32.26
CA GLN A 377 -8.92 -13.27 -33.47
C GLN A 377 -10.03 -14.33 -33.32
N GLY A 378 -10.82 -14.29 -32.25
CA GLY A 378 -11.95 -15.21 -31.99
C GLY A 378 -11.56 -16.66 -31.66
N ASN A 379 -10.33 -17.06 -31.94
CA ASN A 379 -9.87 -18.45 -31.87
C ASN A 379 -9.07 -18.81 -30.60
N SER A 380 -8.90 -17.88 -29.65
CA SER A 380 -8.18 -18.13 -28.41
C SER A 380 -8.95 -17.62 -27.20
N ASP A 381 -9.11 -18.47 -26.20
CA ASP A 381 -9.68 -18.09 -24.91
C ASP A 381 -8.59 -17.45 -24.03
N LEU A 382 -8.84 -16.22 -23.60
CA LEU A 382 -7.92 -15.44 -22.77
C LEU A 382 -8.03 -15.81 -21.29
N PHE A 383 -9.08 -16.53 -20.88
CA PHE A 383 -9.25 -16.93 -19.49
C PHE A 383 -8.11 -17.86 -19.04
N ARG A 384 -7.54 -17.52 -17.88
CA ARG A 384 -6.59 -18.36 -17.16
C ARG A 384 -7.10 -18.54 -15.74
N PRO A 385 -7.29 -19.79 -15.27
CA PRO A 385 -7.81 -20.00 -13.94
C PRO A 385 -6.81 -19.52 -12.88
N ALA A 386 -7.33 -18.88 -11.83
CA ALA A 386 -6.51 -18.48 -10.68
C ALA A 386 -6.12 -19.70 -9.82
N PHE A 387 -6.96 -20.75 -9.87
CA PHE A 387 -6.78 -21.99 -9.12
C PHE A 387 -6.95 -23.20 -10.06
N ARG A 388 -6.10 -24.21 -9.90
CA ARG A 388 -6.23 -25.49 -10.61
C ARG A 388 -7.25 -26.38 -9.96
N GLN A 389 -7.30 -26.39 -8.63
CA GLN A 389 -8.20 -27.24 -7.84
C GLN A 389 -8.48 -26.61 -6.47
N GLU A 390 -9.51 -27.10 -5.77
CA GLU A 390 -9.93 -26.56 -4.47
C GLU A 390 -8.86 -26.73 -3.39
N SER A 391 -8.00 -27.75 -3.47
CA SER A 391 -6.93 -27.94 -2.48
C SER A 391 -5.75 -26.98 -2.65
N ASP A 392 -5.77 -26.09 -3.65
CA ASP A 392 -4.71 -25.09 -3.83
C ASP A 392 -4.69 -24.12 -2.65
N THR A 393 -3.49 -23.77 -2.17
CA THR A 393 -3.33 -22.87 -1.01
C THR A 393 -4.10 -21.57 -1.18
N ARG A 394 -4.04 -20.94 -2.37
CA ARG A 394 -4.76 -19.68 -2.63
C ARG A 394 -6.28 -19.83 -2.61
N PHE A 395 -6.81 -20.99 -2.98
CA PHE A 395 -8.24 -21.28 -2.88
C PHE A 395 -8.65 -21.41 -1.40
N GLN A 396 -7.86 -22.17 -0.63
CA GLN A 396 -8.09 -22.34 0.81
C GLN A 396 -7.95 -21.03 1.58
N ASP A 397 -6.99 -20.18 1.22
CA ASP A 397 -6.84 -18.83 1.76
C ASP A 397 -8.07 -17.94 1.47
N ALA A 398 -8.62 -18.02 0.26
CA ALA A 398 -9.85 -17.29 -0.07
C ALA A 398 -11.06 -17.81 0.71
N VAL A 399 -11.14 -19.12 0.94
CA VAL A 399 -12.14 -19.73 1.83
C VAL A 399 -11.96 -19.26 3.28
N GLU A 400 -10.73 -19.24 3.80
CA GLU A 400 -10.42 -18.74 5.15
C GLU A 400 -10.83 -17.27 5.29
N TRP A 401 -10.52 -16.44 4.29
CA TRP A 401 -10.94 -15.05 4.25
C TRP A 401 -12.47 -14.92 4.38
N ILE A 402 -13.25 -15.59 3.55
CA ILE A 402 -14.73 -15.50 3.60
C ILE A 402 -15.25 -15.96 4.96
N LYS A 403 -14.65 -17.00 5.56
CA LYS A 403 -15.01 -17.48 6.92
C LYS A 403 -14.71 -16.45 8.00
N SER A 404 -13.66 -15.63 7.82
CA SER A 404 -13.25 -14.61 8.79
C SER A 404 -14.12 -13.34 8.78
N MET A 405 -14.97 -13.16 7.78
CA MET A 405 -15.85 -12.00 7.66
C MET A 405 -16.88 -11.97 8.79
N TYR A 406 -17.21 -10.77 9.29
CA TYR A 406 -18.15 -10.62 10.40
C TYR A 406 -19.52 -11.23 10.07
N ARG A 407 -20.13 -11.92 11.05
CA ARG A 407 -21.47 -12.51 10.96
C ARG A 407 -22.36 -12.13 12.15
N PRO A 408 -23.68 -11.93 11.95
CA PRO A 408 -24.39 -11.96 10.66
C PRO A 408 -23.94 -10.83 9.71
N ARG A 409 -23.98 -11.06 8.40
CA ARG A 409 -23.47 -10.10 7.40
C ARG A 409 -24.24 -8.77 7.50
N PRO A 410 -23.56 -7.63 7.72
CA PRO A 410 -24.21 -6.35 7.77
C PRO A 410 -24.41 -5.80 6.36
N GLU A 411 -25.41 -4.93 6.20
CA GLU A 411 -25.48 -4.06 5.05
C GLU A 411 -24.71 -2.77 5.36
N TYR A 412 -23.61 -2.53 4.62
CA TYR A 412 -22.84 -1.31 4.80
C TYR A 412 -23.64 -0.09 4.30
N PRO A 413 -23.82 0.97 5.11
CA PRO A 413 -24.52 2.19 4.71
C PRO A 413 -23.65 3.10 3.83
N VAL A 414 -23.05 2.51 2.80
CA VAL A 414 -22.16 3.17 1.83
C VAL A 414 -22.89 3.28 0.50
N VAL A 415 -23.05 4.50 -0.01
CA VAL A 415 -23.61 4.72 -1.35
C VAL A 415 -22.49 4.55 -2.36
N TYR A 416 -22.60 3.52 -3.20
CA TYR A 416 -21.60 3.23 -4.21
C TYR A 416 -22.26 2.66 -5.46
N THR A 417 -21.95 3.27 -6.60
CA THR A 417 -22.42 2.85 -7.92
C THR A 417 -21.20 2.43 -8.74
N PRO A 418 -21.04 1.14 -9.10
CA PRO A 418 -19.94 0.72 -9.94
C PRO A 418 -20.07 1.34 -11.35
N PRO A 419 -18.95 1.55 -12.05
CA PRO A 419 -19.02 1.91 -13.46
C PRO A 419 -19.64 0.77 -14.27
N GLY A 420 -20.31 1.10 -15.37
CA GLY A 420 -20.91 0.12 -16.27
C GLY A 420 -22.32 0.50 -16.73
N PRO A 421 -22.91 -0.25 -17.68
CA PRO A 421 -24.31 -0.09 -18.05
C PRO A 421 -25.19 -0.34 -16.82
N GLU A 422 -26.21 0.50 -16.60
CA GLU A 422 -27.12 0.43 -15.45
C GLU A 422 -27.54 -1.03 -15.15
N ALA A 423 -27.51 -1.39 -13.86
CA ALA A 423 -27.98 -2.70 -13.43
C ALA A 423 -29.42 -2.89 -13.92
N VAL A 424 -29.67 -3.94 -14.69
CA VAL A 424 -31.04 -4.34 -15.05
C VAL A 424 -31.82 -4.51 -13.74
N PRO A 425 -32.97 -3.83 -13.56
CA PRO A 425 -33.79 -3.96 -12.37
C PRO A 425 -34.01 -5.43 -12.06
N VAL A 426 -33.77 -5.82 -10.80
CA VAL A 426 -34.17 -7.14 -10.31
C VAL A 426 -35.67 -7.25 -10.53
N ASP A 427 -36.14 -8.29 -11.23
CA ASP A 427 -37.57 -8.51 -11.43
C ASP A 427 -38.25 -8.53 -10.05
N PRO A 428 -39.17 -7.59 -9.74
CA PRO A 428 -39.84 -7.52 -8.44
C PRO A 428 -40.68 -8.77 -8.13
N LYS A 429 -40.83 -9.69 -9.10
CA LYS A 429 -41.48 -11.00 -8.91
C LYS A 429 -40.52 -12.13 -8.53
N ALA A 430 -39.21 -11.88 -8.45
CA ALA A 430 -38.28 -12.89 -7.95
C ALA A 430 -38.59 -13.15 -6.46
N PRO A 431 -38.82 -14.41 -6.05
CA PRO A 431 -39.07 -14.72 -4.65
C PRO A 431 -37.87 -14.26 -3.81
N PRO A 432 -38.10 -13.68 -2.63
CA PRO A 432 -37.00 -13.31 -1.74
C PRO A 432 -36.16 -14.56 -1.49
N VAL A 433 -34.86 -14.46 -1.74
CA VAL A 433 -33.92 -15.52 -1.39
C VAL A 433 -34.06 -15.73 0.12
N PRO A 434 -34.42 -16.93 0.60
CA PRO A 434 -34.48 -17.21 2.01
C PRO A 434 -33.10 -16.94 2.62
N ARG A 435 -33.09 -16.12 3.66
CA ARG A 435 -31.90 -15.64 4.37
C ARG A 435 -31.20 -16.76 5.13
#